data_AF-F5RL16-F1
#
_entry.id   AF-F5RL16-F1
#
_cell.length_a   1.000
_cell.length_b   1.000
_cell.length_c   1.000
_cell.angle_alpha   90.00
_cell.angle_beta   90.00
_cell.angle_gamma   90.00
#
_symmetry.space_group_name_H-M   'P 1'
#
loop_
_entity.id
_entity.type
_entity.pdbx_description
1 polymer ?
#
loop_
_entity_poly.entity_id
_entity_poly.type
_entity_poly.pdbx_seq_one_letter_code
_entity_poly.pdbx_strand_id
1 'polypeptide(L)'
;MKTNTDSKQMRLSAQIALALTLGTAFVPTAALSAPITSSRTYTADATVSEDIDISSGTITVEGVNDDSTGRYENRTVELKGSSIKILNPTGNILAALSRGDGTMDFSGVLKVNPDGAGKVELRGDILVTKRDNSDADTYDRGGYVKLYLKGADSYFAGGIAEVKDPLNSIIPLHKRGGVLLDLSEGATWYPKEAVDSYALFNPDNPSERFGVLPDWSEDPSKPRGFHLSADGGIIDIAYAAPNVARAAAAGTRTLTFSNTEAALNGATFRISTDLANDKADKIVLNGILNPTPTTNNKYKLQVGFDPKMNDAADKTNYVIAPTTAGGVPVLDSDNTGDTVEASEYTAKKAVAAGLLTKDFKVKPTLVEATESGRKVVRVTKITISDTAPTPQPQPQPQPQPQPQPQPQPQPQPQPQPQPQPQPQPQPQPQPQPQPQPQPQPQPQPQPQPQPQPQPQPQPQP
;
A
#
# COMPACT_ATOMS: atom_id res chain seq x y z
N MET A 1 29.90 -7.89 -20.22
CA MET A 1 29.33 -8.42 -18.96
C MET A 1 28.89 -9.85 -19.22
N LYS A 2 29.10 -10.81 -18.31
CA LYS A 2 28.53 -12.17 -18.50
C LYS A 2 27.01 -12.09 -18.39
N THR A 3 26.30 -12.78 -19.27
CA THR A 3 24.83 -12.75 -19.28
C THR A 3 24.28 -13.37 -18.00
N ASN A 4 23.12 -12.88 -17.56
CA ASN A 4 22.54 -13.29 -16.28
C ASN A 4 22.15 -14.80 -16.25
N THR A 5 22.07 -15.44 -17.42
CA THR A 5 21.81 -16.87 -17.62
C THR A 5 22.94 -17.76 -17.09
N ASP A 6 24.20 -17.44 -17.36
CA ASP A 6 25.36 -18.26 -16.96
C ASP A 6 25.53 -18.27 -15.43
N SER A 7 25.31 -17.11 -14.80
CA SER A 7 25.30 -16.95 -13.35
C SER A 7 24.16 -17.70 -12.67
N LYS A 8 23.02 -17.87 -13.35
CA LYS A 8 21.87 -18.65 -12.87
C LYS A 8 22.14 -20.15 -12.94
N GLN A 9 22.71 -20.66 -14.04
CA GLN A 9 23.04 -22.08 -14.16
C GLN A 9 24.04 -22.54 -13.09
N MET A 10 25.16 -21.82 -12.90
CA MET A 10 26.16 -22.25 -11.91
C MET A 10 25.66 -22.27 -10.46
N ARG A 11 24.71 -21.39 -10.11
CA ARG A 11 24.13 -21.34 -8.75
C ARG A 11 23.06 -22.42 -8.53
N LEU A 12 22.25 -22.72 -9.54
CA LEU A 12 21.29 -23.82 -9.48
C LEU A 12 22.00 -25.18 -9.31
N SER A 13 23.10 -25.39 -10.03
CA SER A 13 23.95 -26.58 -9.88
C SER A 13 24.53 -26.72 -8.47
N ALA A 14 24.97 -25.62 -7.85
CA ALA A 14 25.50 -25.63 -6.49
C ALA A 14 24.43 -25.95 -5.42
N GLN A 15 23.21 -25.43 -5.58
CA GLN A 15 22.10 -25.73 -4.66
C GLN A 15 21.59 -27.17 -4.80
N ILE A 16 21.51 -27.70 -6.02
CA ILE A 16 21.18 -29.10 -6.28
C ILE A 16 22.24 -30.04 -5.67
N ALA A 17 23.53 -29.72 -5.82
CA ALA A 17 24.62 -30.47 -5.21
C ALA A 17 24.52 -30.48 -3.66
N LEU A 18 24.18 -29.34 -3.05
CA LEU A 18 24.03 -29.26 -1.60
C LEU A 18 22.83 -30.07 -1.09
N ALA A 19 21.70 -30.05 -1.81
CA ALA A 19 20.50 -30.83 -1.47
C ALA A 19 20.73 -32.35 -1.61
N LEU A 20 21.43 -32.79 -2.66
CA LEU A 20 21.85 -34.19 -2.84
C LEU A 20 22.83 -34.67 -1.77
N THR A 21 23.62 -33.76 -1.19
CA THR A 21 24.57 -34.09 -0.11
C THR A 21 23.88 -34.20 1.27
N LEU A 22 22.71 -33.57 1.46
CA LEU A 22 22.01 -33.49 2.75
C LEU A 22 20.76 -34.39 2.88
N GLY A 23 20.33 -35.06 1.80
CA GLY A 23 19.31 -36.12 1.87
C GLY A 23 17.88 -35.67 2.22
N THR A 24 17.59 -34.38 2.24
CA THR A 24 16.26 -33.84 2.59
C THR A 24 15.34 -33.79 1.36
N ALA A 25 14.40 -34.74 1.28
CA ALA A 25 13.42 -34.85 0.19
C ALA A 25 12.25 -33.85 0.29
N PHE A 26 12.53 -32.55 0.47
CA PHE A 26 11.55 -31.47 0.32
C PHE A 26 12.24 -30.20 -0.17
N VAL A 27 12.00 -29.85 -1.44
CA VAL A 27 12.30 -28.52 -1.99
C VAL A 27 10.97 -27.77 -2.05
N PRO A 28 10.75 -26.70 -1.26
CA PRO A 28 9.57 -25.88 -1.44
C PRO A 28 9.67 -25.16 -2.79
N THR A 29 8.60 -25.22 -3.59
CA THR A 29 8.53 -24.59 -4.92
C THR A 29 8.32 -23.08 -4.82
N ALA A 30 9.21 -22.40 -4.10
CA ALA A 30 9.35 -20.96 -4.11
C ALA A 30 10.74 -20.65 -4.70
N ALA A 31 10.78 -20.37 -6.00
CA ALA A 31 11.94 -19.75 -6.63
C ALA A 31 12.03 -18.31 -6.13
N LEU A 32 12.56 -18.13 -4.90
CA LEU A 32 12.81 -16.83 -4.30
C LEU A 32 13.76 -16.06 -5.21
N SER A 33 13.20 -15.11 -5.97
CA SER A 33 13.98 -14.05 -6.57
C SER A 33 14.80 -13.39 -5.47
N ALA A 34 16.09 -13.19 -5.70
CA ALA A 34 16.93 -12.54 -4.70
C ALA A 34 16.41 -11.09 -4.52
N PRO A 35 16.11 -10.64 -3.30
CA PRO A 35 15.53 -9.32 -3.07
C PRO A 35 16.44 -8.21 -3.61
N ILE A 36 15.81 -7.18 -4.15
CA ILE A 36 16.48 -6.11 -4.89
C ILE A 36 17.00 -5.06 -3.91
N THR A 37 18.18 -5.28 -3.33
CA THR A 37 18.72 -4.44 -2.27
C THR A 37 19.39 -3.13 -2.74
N SER A 38 19.02 -2.60 -3.91
CA SER A 38 19.69 -1.43 -4.50
C SER A 38 18.75 -0.58 -5.36
N SER A 39 19.02 0.73 -5.43
CA SER A 39 18.34 1.65 -6.33
C SER A 39 18.37 1.17 -7.78
N ARG A 40 17.29 1.42 -8.52
CA ARG A 40 17.17 1.07 -9.94
C ARG A 40 16.78 2.29 -10.75
N THR A 41 17.37 2.42 -11.94
CA THR A 41 16.97 3.38 -12.96
C THR A 41 16.49 2.63 -14.20
N TYR A 42 15.32 2.99 -14.71
CA TYR A 42 14.74 2.48 -15.93
C TYR A 42 14.69 3.60 -16.98
N THR A 43 15.18 3.33 -18.18
CA THR A 43 15.17 4.24 -19.33
C THR A 43 14.39 3.65 -20.51
N ALA A 44 13.55 2.66 -20.23
CA ALA A 44 12.75 1.92 -21.20
C ALA A 44 11.54 1.32 -20.48
N ASP A 45 10.52 0.98 -21.24
CA ASP A 45 9.27 0.41 -20.72
C ASP A 45 9.52 -0.96 -20.06
N ALA A 46 8.93 -1.18 -18.88
CA ALA A 46 9.19 -2.37 -18.08
C ALA A 46 8.02 -2.76 -17.18
N THR A 47 7.77 -4.06 -17.03
CA THR A 47 6.90 -4.62 -15.99
C THR A 47 7.75 -5.43 -15.02
N VAL A 48 7.75 -5.05 -13.74
CA VAL A 48 8.54 -5.68 -12.67
C VAL A 48 7.59 -6.48 -11.79
N SER A 49 7.45 -7.78 -12.10
CA SER A 49 6.59 -8.71 -11.34
C SER A 49 7.31 -9.44 -10.20
N GLU A 50 8.59 -9.15 -9.98
CA GLU A 50 9.36 -9.64 -8.84
C GLU A 50 9.15 -8.75 -7.60
N ASP A 51 9.26 -9.34 -6.40
CA ASP A 51 9.17 -8.58 -5.15
C ASP A 51 10.35 -7.60 -4.98
N ILE A 52 10.08 -6.47 -4.34
CA ILE A 52 11.01 -5.36 -4.18
C ILE A 52 11.23 -5.12 -2.69
N ASP A 53 12.50 -5.08 -2.24
CA ASP A 53 12.88 -4.71 -0.87
C ASP A 53 14.16 -3.86 -0.88
N ILE A 54 13.99 -2.54 -0.94
CA ILE A 54 15.06 -1.54 -1.01
C ILE A 54 15.09 -0.79 0.33
N SER A 55 16.16 -0.97 1.12
CA SER A 55 16.26 -0.42 2.48
C SER A 55 16.89 0.97 2.62
N SER A 56 17.40 1.55 1.52
CA SER A 56 18.01 2.88 1.47
C SER A 56 18.25 3.34 0.02
N GLY A 57 17.19 3.47 -0.77
CA GLY A 57 17.33 3.73 -2.21
C GLY A 57 16.06 4.22 -2.91
N THR A 58 16.13 4.26 -4.23
CA THR A 58 15.12 4.90 -5.09
C THR A 58 14.83 4.02 -6.32
N ILE A 59 13.59 3.97 -6.76
CA ILE A 59 13.25 3.55 -8.13
C ILE A 59 13.03 4.80 -8.98
N THR A 60 13.86 4.96 -10.00
CA THR A 60 13.83 6.07 -10.95
C THR A 60 13.34 5.59 -12.31
N VAL A 61 12.39 6.29 -12.91
CA VAL A 61 12.03 6.18 -14.32
C VAL A 61 12.48 7.45 -15.01
N GLU A 62 13.31 7.31 -16.04
CA GLU A 62 13.71 8.41 -16.90
C GLU A 62 13.00 8.31 -18.24
N GLY A 63 12.40 9.41 -18.67
CA GLY A 63 12.16 9.66 -20.08
C GLY A 63 13.47 9.58 -20.88
N VAL A 64 13.34 9.35 -22.19
CA VAL A 64 14.47 9.30 -23.12
C VAL A 64 14.24 10.38 -24.16
N ASN A 65 15.23 11.24 -24.40
CA ASN A 65 15.17 12.13 -25.55
C ASN A 65 15.50 11.33 -26.82
N ASP A 66 14.49 10.97 -27.61
CA ASP A 66 14.64 10.19 -28.85
C ASP A 66 13.88 10.84 -30.02
N ASP A 67 14.53 11.81 -30.66
CA ASP A 67 14.03 12.50 -31.85
C ASP A 67 13.89 11.58 -33.09
N SER A 68 14.36 10.33 -33.02
CA SER A 68 14.35 9.40 -34.16
C SER A 68 13.09 8.54 -34.24
N THR A 69 12.38 8.35 -33.12
CA THR A 69 11.10 7.62 -33.05
C THR A 69 9.93 8.59 -32.97
N GLY A 70 9.10 8.64 -34.01
CA GLY A 70 8.06 9.66 -34.13
C GLY A 70 7.00 9.63 -33.03
N ARG A 71 6.89 10.76 -32.30
CA ARG A 71 5.82 11.20 -31.37
C ARG A 71 5.74 10.53 -29.98
N TYR A 72 6.10 11.32 -28.96
CA TYR A 72 5.44 11.40 -27.63
C TYR A 72 5.24 10.08 -26.82
N GLU A 73 6.07 9.06 -26.98
CA GLU A 73 5.91 7.79 -26.23
C GLU A 73 6.38 7.91 -24.77
N ASN A 74 5.43 8.02 -23.83
CA ASN A 74 5.71 8.00 -22.39
C ASN A 74 6.43 6.71 -21.97
N ARG A 75 7.59 6.81 -21.30
CA ARG A 75 8.32 5.65 -20.78
C ARG A 75 7.66 5.15 -19.50
N THR A 76 6.98 4.01 -19.57
CA THR A 76 6.13 3.47 -18.51
C THR A 76 6.77 2.27 -17.83
N VAL A 77 6.95 2.37 -16.51
CA VAL A 77 7.37 1.25 -15.65
C VAL A 77 6.24 0.89 -14.70
N GLU A 78 5.90 -0.39 -14.64
CA GLU A 78 4.89 -0.93 -13.72
C GLU A 78 5.54 -1.87 -12.70
N LEU A 79 5.39 -1.55 -11.41
CA LEU A 79 5.82 -2.41 -10.31
C LEU A 79 4.62 -3.25 -9.84
N LYS A 80 4.73 -4.57 -10.00
CA LYS A 80 3.66 -5.57 -9.82
C LYS A 80 4.07 -6.76 -8.94
N GLY A 81 5.11 -6.59 -8.11
CA GLY A 81 5.51 -7.58 -7.11
C GLY A 81 4.42 -7.80 -6.06
N SER A 82 4.40 -8.98 -5.44
CA SER A 82 3.46 -9.30 -4.36
C SER A 82 3.78 -8.53 -3.07
N SER A 83 5.05 -8.15 -2.90
CA SER A 83 5.54 -7.23 -1.88
C SER A 83 6.43 -6.16 -2.52
N ILE A 84 6.08 -4.90 -2.33
CA ILE A 84 6.82 -3.73 -2.83
C ILE A 84 7.21 -2.84 -1.66
N LYS A 85 8.47 -2.95 -1.22
CA LYS A 85 8.99 -2.24 -0.06
C LYS A 85 10.17 -1.36 -0.44
N ILE A 86 10.05 -0.06 -0.18
CA ILE A 86 11.08 0.94 -0.50
C ILE A 86 11.15 1.95 0.65
N LEU A 87 12.24 1.88 1.41
CA LEU A 87 12.47 2.68 2.60
C LEU A 87 13.70 3.57 2.36
N ASN A 88 13.49 4.87 2.29
CA ASN A 88 14.52 5.91 2.24
C ASN A 88 14.00 7.17 2.98
N PRO A 89 13.87 7.14 4.32
CA PRO A 89 13.13 8.16 5.08
C PRO A 89 13.70 9.57 5.01
N THR A 90 14.94 9.73 4.54
CA THR A 90 15.64 11.02 4.41
C THR A 90 15.82 11.44 2.95
N GLY A 91 15.18 10.76 2.00
CA GLY A 91 15.36 11.02 0.57
C GLY A 91 14.19 10.51 -0.27
N ASN A 92 14.44 10.42 -1.58
CA ASN A 92 13.42 10.00 -2.54
C ASN A 92 13.35 8.47 -2.62
N ILE A 93 12.15 7.92 -2.66
CA ILE A 93 11.87 6.48 -2.86
C ILE A 93 11.40 6.17 -4.28
N LEU A 94 10.68 7.10 -4.89
CA LEU A 94 10.13 7.02 -6.24
C LEU A 94 10.53 8.30 -6.97
N ALA A 95 11.10 8.16 -8.16
CA ALA A 95 11.49 9.28 -9.01
C ALA A 95 10.94 9.09 -10.43
N ALA A 96 10.21 10.09 -10.93
CA ALA A 96 9.76 10.16 -12.32
C ALA A 96 10.36 11.41 -12.98
N LEU A 97 11.32 11.18 -13.89
CA LEU A 97 12.09 12.23 -14.55
C LEU A 97 11.65 12.36 -16.01
N SER A 98 11.34 13.56 -16.46
CA SER A 98 11.13 13.86 -17.89
C SER A 98 12.44 14.31 -18.55
N ARG A 99 12.58 14.04 -19.85
CA ARG A 99 13.67 14.52 -20.70
C ARG A 99 13.12 15.05 -22.01
N GLY A 100 13.76 16.09 -22.54
CA GLY A 100 13.39 16.74 -23.79
C GLY A 100 13.96 18.15 -23.89
N ASP A 101 14.00 18.69 -25.10
CA ASP A 101 14.54 20.02 -25.40
C ASP A 101 13.46 21.11 -25.56
N GLY A 102 12.23 20.81 -25.15
CA GLY A 102 11.07 21.70 -25.30
C GLY A 102 10.27 21.51 -26.61
N THR A 103 10.67 20.61 -27.52
CA THR A 103 9.87 20.32 -28.72
C THR A 103 9.16 18.97 -28.71
N MET A 104 9.76 17.94 -28.07
CA MET A 104 9.19 16.59 -27.98
C MET A 104 9.52 15.91 -26.63
N ASP A 105 9.09 16.49 -25.51
CA ASP A 105 9.31 15.92 -24.17
C ASP A 105 8.73 14.51 -23.98
N PHE A 106 9.57 13.59 -23.51
CA PHE A 106 9.21 12.21 -23.16
C PHE A 106 9.11 12.08 -21.64
N SER A 107 7.90 11.89 -21.11
CA SER A 107 7.69 11.76 -19.66
C SER A 107 8.00 10.36 -19.16
N GLY A 108 8.81 10.25 -18.09
CA GLY A 108 8.89 9.04 -17.29
C GLY A 108 7.62 8.84 -16.46
N VAL A 109 7.01 7.65 -16.54
CA VAL A 109 5.78 7.26 -15.85
C VAL A 109 6.05 6.03 -14.98
N LEU A 110 5.87 6.16 -13.67
CA LEU A 110 6.01 5.05 -12.72
C LEU A 110 4.65 4.68 -12.13
N LYS A 111 4.16 3.48 -12.41
CA LYS A 111 2.97 2.91 -11.75
C LYS A 111 3.41 1.90 -10.69
N VAL A 112 2.91 2.04 -9.47
CA VAL A 112 3.20 1.15 -8.36
C VAL A 112 1.92 0.44 -7.95
N ASN A 113 1.92 -0.89 -8.01
CA ASN A 113 0.80 -1.76 -7.69
C ASN A 113 -0.49 -1.49 -8.50
N PRO A 114 -0.42 -1.31 -9.84
CA PRO A 114 -1.56 -0.87 -10.67
C PRO A 114 -2.76 -1.84 -10.73
N ASP A 115 -2.61 -3.08 -10.25
CA ASP A 115 -3.71 -4.04 -10.09
C ASP A 115 -4.20 -4.18 -8.63
N GLY A 116 -3.58 -3.47 -7.68
CA GLY A 116 -3.92 -3.53 -6.26
C GLY A 116 -3.64 -4.88 -5.59
N ALA A 117 -2.89 -5.79 -6.24
CA ALA A 117 -2.70 -7.16 -5.77
C ALA A 117 -1.55 -7.31 -4.77
N GLY A 118 -0.56 -6.43 -4.80
CA GLY A 118 0.61 -6.45 -3.92
C GLY A 118 0.44 -5.62 -2.66
N LYS A 119 1.16 -6.00 -1.60
CA LYS A 119 1.37 -5.18 -0.41
C LYS A 119 2.44 -4.11 -0.71
N VAL A 120 2.18 -2.85 -0.34
CA VAL A 120 3.09 -1.74 -0.63
C VAL A 120 3.54 -1.03 0.65
N GLU A 121 4.85 -0.98 0.93
CA GLU A 121 5.45 -0.38 2.12
C GLU A 121 6.47 0.70 1.73
N LEU A 122 6.05 1.96 1.75
CA LEU A 122 6.85 3.08 1.25
C LEU A 122 7.16 4.10 2.34
N ARG A 123 8.42 4.52 2.49
CA ARG A 123 8.81 5.58 3.43
C ARG A 123 9.91 6.48 2.86
N GLY A 124 9.60 7.76 2.67
CA GLY A 124 10.45 8.74 1.97
C GLY A 124 9.62 9.56 1.00
N ASP A 125 10.23 10.43 0.20
CA ASP A 125 9.50 11.34 -0.69
C ASP A 125 9.39 10.84 -2.14
N ILE A 126 8.39 11.35 -2.86
CA ILE A 126 8.18 11.17 -4.29
C ILE A 126 8.77 12.37 -5.05
N LEU A 127 9.77 12.13 -5.88
CA LEU A 127 10.34 13.13 -6.78
C LEU A 127 9.71 13.03 -8.17
N VAL A 128 9.18 14.14 -8.65
CA VAL A 128 8.74 14.30 -10.04
C VAL A 128 9.42 15.53 -10.60
N THR A 129 10.18 15.47 -11.69
CA THR A 129 10.84 16.68 -12.21
C THR A 129 11.21 16.58 -13.69
N LYS A 130 11.47 17.72 -14.32
CA LYS A 130 12.26 17.80 -15.56
C LYS A 130 13.74 17.59 -15.19
N ARG A 131 14.55 17.04 -16.10
CA ARG A 131 15.99 16.80 -15.86
C ARG A 131 16.90 17.83 -16.51
N ASP A 132 16.50 18.35 -17.66
CA ASP A 132 17.35 19.22 -18.47
C ASP A 132 17.18 20.69 -18.03
N ASN A 133 18.29 21.45 -17.99
CA ASN A 133 18.45 22.68 -17.18
C ASN A 133 17.58 23.89 -17.55
N SER A 134 16.58 23.75 -18.43
CA SER A 134 15.55 24.77 -18.72
C SER A 134 14.30 24.55 -17.86
N ASP A 135 14.46 24.49 -16.52
CA ASP A 135 13.36 24.65 -15.55
C ASP A 135 12.59 25.99 -15.73
N ALA A 136 13.11 26.89 -16.56
CA ALA A 136 12.47 28.13 -16.99
C ALA A 136 11.30 27.95 -17.99
N ASP A 137 11.24 26.85 -18.76
CA ASP A 137 10.20 26.66 -19.77
C ASP A 137 8.95 25.99 -19.20
N THR A 138 7.88 26.79 -19.12
CA THR A 138 6.65 26.51 -18.37
C THR A 138 5.62 25.64 -19.10
N TYR A 139 5.88 25.28 -20.36
CA TYR A 139 4.88 24.65 -21.23
C TYR A 139 4.88 23.11 -21.17
N ASP A 140 6.04 22.49 -20.95
CA ASP A 140 6.22 21.06 -21.25
C ASP A 140 6.04 20.07 -20.09
N ARG A 141 5.92 18.79 -20.44
CA ARG A 141 5.34 17.73 -19.59
C ARG A 141 6.39 17.04 -18.73
N GLY A 142 6.35 17.29 -17.43
CA GLY A 142 7.15 16.56 -16.44
C GLY A 142 6.73 15.10 -16.23
N GLY A 143 7.42 14.38 -15.35
CA GLY A 143 7.15 12.96 -15.07
C GLY A 143 5.82 12.70 -14.35
N TYR A 144 5.47 11.42 -14.18
CA TYR A 144 4.27 11.01 -13.46
C TYR A 144 4.52 9.81 -12.54
N VAL A 145 3.96 9.86 -11.33
CA VAL A 145 3.90 8.71 -10.41
C VAL A 145 2.43 8.38 -10.13
N LYS A 146 2.04 7.11 -10.32
CA LYS A 146 0.72 6.59 -9.96
C LYS A 146 0.89 5.51 -8.91
N LEU A 147 0.48 5.79 -7.68
CA LEU A 147 0.69 4.94 -6.52
C LEU A 147 -0.66 4.44 -6.00
N TYR A 148 -0.89 3.14 -6.12
CA TYR A 148 -2.12 2.48 -5.71
C TYR A 148 -1.87 1.67 -4.43
N LEU A 149 -2.42 2.13 -3.31
CA LEU A 149 -2.31 1.46 -2.02
C LEU A 149 -3.63 0.79 -1.68
N LYS A 150 -3.56 -0.50 -1.37
CA LYS A 150 -4.73 -1.33 -1.07
C LYS A 150 -4.48 -2.20 0.16
N GLY A 151 -5.48 -2.29 1.04
CA GLY A 151 -5.43 -3.09 2.26
C GLY A 151 -4.71 -2.39 3.42
N ALA A 152 -5.12 -2.70 4.65
CA ALA A 152 -4.60 -2.08 5.87
C ALA A 152 -3.09 -2.27 6.13
N ASP A 153 -2.47 -3.26 5.47
CA ASP A 153 -1.04 -3.55 5.54
C ASP A 153 -0.20 -2.71 4.54
N SER A 154 -0.84 -1.97 3.64
CA SER A 154 -0.17 -1.08 2.67
C SER A 154 -0.13 0.36 3.16
N TYR A 155 1.05 1.00 3.04
CA TYR A 155 1.23 2.39 3.45
C TYR A 155 2.25 3.17 2.61
N PHE A 156 2.08 4.49 2.64
CA PHE A 156 3.06 5.48 2.20
C PHE A 156 3.29 6.50 3.32
N ALA A 157 4.55 6.67 3.74
CA ALA A 157 4.94 7.62 4.78
C ALA A 157 5.93 8.65 4.21
N GLY A 158 5.42 9.83 3.87
CA GLY A 158 6.16 10.87 3.16
C GLY A 158 5.25 11.79 2.35
N GLY A 159 5.86 12.57 1.45
CA GLY A 159 5.14 13.49 0.59
C GLY A 159 5.76 13.64 -0.79
N ILE A 160 5.48 14.77 -1.43
CA ILE A 160 6.11 15.16 -2.69
C ILE A 160 7.38 15.95 -2.36
N ALA A 161 8.48 15.63 -3.02
CA ALA A 161 9.73 16.38 -2.88
C ALA A 161 9.58 17.79 -3.47
N GLU A 162 10.03 18.80 -2.73
CA GLU A 162 10.22 20.15 -3.27
C GLU A 162 11.29 20.13 -4.35
N VAL A 163 11.04 20.88 -5.43
CA VAL A 163 12.04 21.23 -6.44
C VAL A 163 12.00 22.74 -6.58
N LYS A 164 13.16 23.33 -6.81
CA LYS A 164 13.32 24.78 -6.87
C LYS A 164 14.04 25.17 -8.15
N ASP A 165 13.66 26.33 -8.69
CA ASP A 165 14.36 26.94 -9.82
C ASP A 165 15.78 27.43 -9.41
N PRO A 166 16.61 27.85 -10.38
CA PRO A 166 17.92 28.44 -10.09
C PRO A 166 17.90 29.72 -9.23
N LEU A 167 16.72 30.31 -9.01
CA LEU A 167 16.49 31.48 -8.14
C LEU A 167 15.98 31.07 -6.73
N ASN A 168 15.97 29.77 -6.41
CA ASN A 168 15.51 29.17 -5.15
C ASN A 168 13.99 29.35 -4.88
N SER A 169 13.19 29.63 -5.92
CA SER A 169 11.72 29.62 -5.86
C SER A 169 11.19 28.20 -5.98
N ILE A 170 10.18 27.82 -5.21
CA ILE A 170 9.55 26.49 -5.31
C ILE A 170 8.80 26.36 -6.63
N ILE A 171 9.09 25.30 -7.40
CA ILE A 171 8.35 24.92 -8.60
C ILE A 171 7.12 24.09 -8.18
N PRO A 172 5.88 24.58 -8.39
CA PRO A 172 4.66 23.85 -8.06
C PRO A 172 4.55 22.54 -8.83
N LEU A 173 4.04 21.47 -8.20
CA LEU A 173 4.00 20.13 -8.81
C LEU A 173 3.33 20.12 -10.20
N HIS A 174 2.24 20.87 -10.41
CA HIS A 174 1.52 20.90 -11.69
C HIS A 174 2.34 21.45 -12.86
N LYS A 175 3.38 22.26 -12.60
CA LYS A 175 4.33 22.77 -13.61
C LYS A 175 5.44 21.76 -13.97
N ARG A 176 5.62 20.73 -13.16
CA ARG A 176 6.74 19.76 -13.25
C ARG A 176 6.29 18.30 -13.29
N GLY A 177 4.99 18.03 -13.44
CA GLY A 177 4.43 16.68 -13.63
C GLY A 177 3.15 16.42 -12.82
N GLY A 178 3.01 15.20 -12.32
CA GLY A 178 1.90 14.84 -11.43
C GLY A 178 2.13 13.61 -10.57
N VAL A 179 1.39 13.52 -9.47
CA VAL A 179 1.34 12.37 -8.57
C VAL A 179 -0.12 12.01 -8.36
N LEU A 180 -0.49 10.77 -8.69
CA LEU A 180 -1.72 10.14 -8.26
C LEU A 180 -1.42 9.24 -7.06
N LEU A 181 -2.11 9.46 -5.96
CA LEU A 181 -2.15 8.58 -4.79
C LEU A 181 -3.59 8.08 -4.62
N ASP A 182 -3.77 6.77 -4.68
CA ASP A 182 -5.06 6.12 -4.50
C ASP A 182 -4.99 5.22 -3.26
N LEU A 183 -5.90 5.42 -2.31
CA LEU A 183 -5.93 4.74 -1.01
C LEU A 183 -7.27 4.02 -0.85
N SER A 184 -7.23 2.69 -0.73
CA SER A 184 -8.44 1.86 -0.61
C SER A 184 -8.29 0.75 0.46
N GLU A 185 -9.43 0.24 0.93
CA GLU A 185 -9.52 -0.90 1.86
C GLU A 185 -8.62 -0.79 3.11
N GLY A 186 -8.53 0.41 3.70
CA GLY A 186 -7.77 0.69 4.91
C GLY A 186 -6.30 1.07 4.70
N ALA A 187 -5.83 1.14 3.45
CA ALA A 187 -4.48 1.59 3.14
C ALA A 187 -4.20 3.01 3.69
N THR A 188 -3.01 3.22 4.25
CA THR A 188 -2.71 4.43 5.04
C THR A 188 -1.63 5.32 4.40
N TRP A 189 -1.95 6.60 4.22
CA TRP A 189 -0.96 7.64 3.95
C TRP A 189 -0.64 8.40 5.23
N TYR A 190 0.65 8.57 5.53
CA TYR A 190 1.18 9.42 6.58
C TYR A 190 1.81 10.66 5.94
N PRO A 191 1.16 11.85 5.97
CA PRO A 191 1.70 13.06 5.35
C PRO A 191 3.02 13.51 5.97
N LYS A 192 3.88 14.13 5.16
CA LYS A 192 5.22 14.60 5.52
C LYS A 192 5.18 15.56 6.72
N GLU A 193 6.04 15.35 7.72
CA GLU A 193 5.93 16.05 9.01
C GLU A 193 5.97 17.59 8.92
N ALA A 194 6.82 18.11 8.03
CA ALA A 194 7.00 19.55 7.82
C ALA A 194 6.03 20.16 6.80
N VAL A 195 5.02 19.39 6.33
CA VAL A 195 3.98 19.87 5.42
C VAL A 195 2.64 19.89 6.15
N ASP A 196 2.02 21.06 6.15
CA ASP A 196 0.75 21.38 6.80
C ASP A 196 -0.38 21.69 5.80
N SER A 197 -0.07 21.69 4.50
CA SER A 197 -1.01 22.02 3.43
C SER A 197 -0.73 21.26 2.13
N TYR A 198 -1.81 20.82 1.46
CA TYR A 198 -1.77 20.19 0.15
C TYR A 198 -2.87 20.79 -0.74
N ALA A 199 -2.47 21.33 -1.89
CA ALA A 199 -3.41 21.71 -2.95
C ALA A 199 -3.61 20.51 -3.89
N LEU A 200 -4.81 19.94 -3.88
CA LEU A 200 -5.20 18.89 -4.83
C LEU A 200 -5.58 19.53 -6.17
N PHE A 201 -5.51 18.79 -7.28
CA PHE A 201 -6.04 19.20 -8.61
C PHE A 201 -5.86 20.70 -8.95
N ASN A 202 -4.64 21.23 -8.78
CA ASN A 202 -4.38 22.68 -8.79
C ASN A 202 -3.59 23.14 -10.04
N PRO A 203 -4.17 23.13 -11.25
CA PRO A 203 -3.54 23.72 -12.42
C PRO A 203 -3.59 25.26 -12.36
N ASP A 204 -2.73 25.95 -13.12
CA ASP A 204 -2.81 27.41 -13.27
C ASP A 204 -4.10 27.85 -14.00
N ASN A 205 -4.68 26.95 -14.81
CA ASN A 205 -5.96 27.16 -15.51
C ASN A 205 -6.93 26.00 -15.19
N PRO A 206 -8.14 26.29 -14.63
CA PRO A 206 -9.14 25.27 -14.32
C PRO A 206 -9.58 24.38 -15.49
N SER A 207 -9.39 24.79 -16.75
CA SER A 207 -9.71 23.92 -17.90
C SER A 207 -8.68 22.78 -18.11
N GLU A 208 -7.54 22.79 -17.43
CA GLU A 208 -6.51 21.73 -17.50
C GLU A 208 -6.73 20.57 -16.49
N ARG A 209 -7.89 20.53 -15.83
CA ARG A 209 -8.27 19.49 -14.84
C ARG A 209 -8.09 18.07 -15.35
N PHE A 210 -8.42 17.87 -16.62
CA PHE A 210 -8.19 16.62 -17.33
C PHE A 210 -7.00 16.85 -18.26
N GLY A 211 -6.11 15.86 -18.36
CA GLY A 211 -5.12 15.88 -19.42
C GLY A 211 -5.88 15.79 -20.73
N VAL A 212 -5.99 16.89 -21.47
CA VAL A 212 -6.73 16.87 -22.75
C VAL A 212 -5.75 16.50 -23.86
N LEU A 213 -6.16 15.59 -24.75
CA LEU A 213 -5.48 15.34 -26.01
C LEU A 213 -5.70 16.54 -26.97
N PRO A 214 -4.85 16.72 -28.00
CA PRO A 214 -4.98 17.84 -28.95
C PRO A 214 -6.31 17.88 -29.73
N ASP A 215 -7.08 16.79 -29.71
CA ASP A 215 -8.41 16.64 -30.30
C ASP A 215 -9.56 16.96 -29.31
N TRP A 216 -9.22 17.49 -28.13
CA TRP A 216 -10.13 17.83 -27.03
C TRP A 216 -10.78 16.65 -26.30
N SER A 217 -10.28 15.42 -26.48
CA SER A 217 -10.69 14.25 -25.68
C SER A 217 -9.88 14.06 -24.39
N GLU A 218 -10.42 13.31 -23.42
CA GLU A 218 -9.69 12.93 -22.21
C GLU A 218 -8.51 11.99 -22.53
N ASP A 219 -7.33 12.29 -22.00
CA ASP A 219 -6.12 11.47 -22.12
C ASP A 219 -6.08 10.41 -21.00
N PRO A 220 -6.40 9.13 -21.26
CA PRO A 220 -6.42 8.08 -20.24
C PRO A 220 -5.03 7.79 -19.65
N SER A 221 -3.95 8.37 -20.20
CA SER A 221 -2.61 8.23 -19.65
C SER A 221 -2.27 9.21 -18.50
N LYS A 222 -3.02 10.30 -18.25
CA LYS A 222 -2.55 11.49 -17.48
C LYS A 222 -3.30 11.96 -16.22
N PRO A 223 -2.57 12.56 -15.27
CA PRO A 223 -3.05 13.62 -14.34
C PRO A 223 -2.01 14.75 -14.01
N ARG A 224 -2.36 16.06 -14.04
CA ARG A 224 -1.46 17.19 -13.65
C ARG A 224 -1.59 17.58 -12.15
N GLY A 225 -0.47 17.76 -11.44
CA GLY A 225 -0.47 18.17 -10.02
C GLY A 225 -0.66 17.00 -9.05
N PHE A 226 -1.16 17.25 -7.83
CA PHE A 226 -1.43 16.19 -6.85
C PHE A 226 -2.89 15.74 -6.92
N HIS A 227 -3.10 14.46 -7.21
CA HIS A 227 -4.39 13.79 -7.28
C HIS A 227 -4.43 12.79 -6.13
N LEU A 228 -5.44 12.89 -5.27
CA LEU A 228 -5.60 12.01 -4.11
C LEU A 228 -7.01 11.42 -4.13
N SER A 229 -7.10 10.10 -4.26
CA SER A 229 -8.31 9.31 -4.02
C SER A 229 -8.14 8.62 -2.67
N ALA A 230 -9.16 8.67 -1.82
CA ALA A 230 -9.08 8.11 -0.47
C ALA A 230 -10.36 7.38 -0.01
N ASP A 231 -11.20 6.89 -0.93
CA ASP A 231 -12.42 6.16 -0.55
C ASP A 231 -12.08 4.83 0.15
N GLY A 232 -12.40 4.76 1.45
CA GLY A 232 -12.00 3.65 2.31
C GLY A 232 -10.51 3.66 2.69
N GLY A 233 -9.73 4.65 2.23
CA GLY A 233 -8.36 4.90 2.65
C GLY A 233 -8.26 5.69 3.96
N ILE A 234 -7.04 5.80 4.48
CA ILE A 234 -6.74 6.45 5.75
C ILE A 234 -5.66 7.52 5.56
N ILE A 235 -5.93 8.74 6.02
CA ILE A 235 -4.98 9.85 6.08
C ILE A 235 -4.61 10.03 7.56
N ASP A 236 -3.40 9.62 7.92
CA ASP A 236 -2.94 9.54 9.31
C ASP A 236 -1.98 10.67 9.66
N ILE A 237 -2.51 11.65 10.40
CA ILE A 237 -1.72 12.75 10.97
C ILE A 237 -1.39 12.54 12.44
N ALA A 238 -1.82 11.45 13.07
CA ALA A 238 -1.40 11.08 14.42
C ALA A 238 0.05 10.58 14.46
N TYR A 239 0.46 9.82 13.44
CA TYR A 239 1.79 9.19 13.34
C TYR A 239 2.56 9.67 12.11
N ALA A 240 3.89 9.60 12.15
CA ALA A 240 4.77 9.96 11.02
C ALA A 240 4.95 8.81 10.02
N ALA A 241 4.80 7.58 10.51
CA ALA A 241 4.85 6.31 9.79
C ALA A 241 4.27 5.22 10.73
N PRO A 242 4.07 3.95 10.30
CA PRO A 242 3.60 2.90 11.20
C PRO A 242 4.49 2.75 12.43
N ASN A 243 3.91 2.89 13.62
CA ASN A 243 4.59 2.87 14.93
C ASN A 243 5.65 3.96 15.16
N VAL A 244 5.66 5.05 14.37
CA VAL A 244 6.56 6.19 14.55
C VAL A 244 5.76 7.41 14.98
N ALA A 245 5.98 7.88 16.21
CA ALA A 245 5.39 9.12 16.72
C ALA A 245 5.87 10.34 15.92
N ARG A 246 5.04 11.38 15.81
CA ARG A 246 5.44 12.66 15.22
C ARG A 246 6.28 13.49 16.17
N ALA A 247 7.10 14.40 15.63
CA ALA A 247 7.86 15.37 16.41
C ALA A 247 6.99 16.47 17.05
N ALA A 248 5.84 16.76 16.45
CA ALA A 248 4.85 17.70 17.01
C ALA A 248 4.11 17.08 18.21
N ALA A 249 3.70 17.92 19.16
CA ALA A 249 2.87 17.47 20.28
C ALA A 249 1.50 16.94 19.80
N ALA A 250 0.93 16.02 20.58
CA ALA A 250 -0.40 15.50 20.28
C ALA A 250 -1.45 16.61 20.32
N GLY A 251 -2.34 16.62 19.33
CA GLY A 251 -3.43 17.57 19.24
C GLY A 251 -3.02 19.00 18.83
N THR A 252 -1.86 19.20 18.21
CA THR A 252 -1.40 20.54 17.79
C THR A 252 -1.16 20.69 16.29
N ARG A 253 -1.37 19.66 15.46
CA ARG A 253 -1.21 19.77 14.01
C ARG A 253 -2.47 20.34 13.36
N THR A 254 -2.29 21.14 12.32
CA THR A 254 -3.34 21.42 11.34
C THR A 254 -2.89 20.87 10.00
N LEU A 255 -3.77 20.18 9.28
CA LEU A 255 -3.56 19.77 7.89
C LEU A 255 -4.66 20.35 7.02
N THR A 256 -4.27 21.20 6.07
CA THR A 256 -5.17 21.88 5.14
C THR A 256 -5.16 21.19 3.79
N PHE A 257 -6.33 20.82 3.28
CA PHE A 257 -6.50 20.44 1.89
C PHE A 257 -7.28 21.53 1.15
N SER A 258 -6.77 21.93 -0.01
CA SER A 258 -7.43 22.86 -0.93
C SER A 258 -7.79 22.16 -2.24
N ASN A 259 -8.87 22.63 -2.86
CA ASN A 259 -9.53 22.06 -4.03
C ASN A 259 -9.96 20.60 -3.78
N THR A 260 -10.54 20.31 -2.62
CA THR A 260 -10.86 18.95 -2.17
C THR A 260 -11.90 18.24 -3.04
N GLU A 261 -12.94 18.97 -3.46
CA GLU A 261 -14.07 18.46 -4.23
C GLU A 261 -14.57 17.10 -3.72
N ALA A 262 -14.84 16.13 -4.60
CA ALA A 262 -15.22 14.77 -4.22
C ALA A 262 -14.02 13.85 -3.91
N ALA A 263 -12.77 14.34 -4.02
CA ALA A 263 -11.57 13.50 -4.03
C ALA A 263 -11.28 12.83 -2.68
N LEU A 264 -11.69 13.47 -1.59
CA LEU A 264 -11.57 12.95 -0.22
C LEU A 264 -12.87 12.30 0.29
N ASN A 265 -13.88 12.09 -0.57
CA ASN A 265 -15.09 11.40 -0.16
C ASN A 265 -14.77 9.95 0.26
N GLY A 266 -15.37 9.48 1.35
CA GLY A 266 -15.09 8.16 1.93
C GLY A 266 -13.81 8.06 2.78
N ALA A 267 -12.98 9.13 2.81
CA ALA A 267 -11.71 9.15 3.51
C ALA A 267 -11.84 9.04 5.04
N THR A 268 -10.92 8.30 5.65
CA THR A 268 -10.75 8.24 7.10
C THR A 268 -9.62 9.17 7.54
N PHE A 269 -9.93 10.25 8.24
CA PHE A 269 -8.92 11.06 8.91
C PHE A 269 -8.58 10.43 10.26
N ARG A 270 -7.32 10.04 10.45
CA ARG A 270 -6.81 9.61 11.76
C ARG A 270 -5.97 10.72 12.38
N ILE A 271 -6.45 11.25 13.50
CA ILE A 271 -5.87 12.40 14.21
C ILE A 271 -5.29 11.99 15.57
N SER A 272 -4.41 12.82 16.14
CA SER A 272 -4.10 12.78 17.57
C SER A 272 -4.93 13.79 18.35
N THR A 273 -5.18 13.50 19.61
CA THR A 273 -5.81 14.42 20.56
C THR A 273 -4.97 14.54 21.84
N ASP A 274 -5.22 15.61 22.59
CA ASP A 274 -4.83 15.76 23.99
C ASP A 274 -6.03 16.44 24.67
N LEU A 275 -7.12 15.67 24.80
CA LEU A 275 -8.40 16.22 25.27
C LEU A 275 -8.30 16.73 26.70
N ALA A 276 -7.44 16.13 27.53
CA ALA A 276 -7.17 16.62 28.89
C ALA A 276 -6.66 18.07 28.94
N ASN A 277 -6.11 18.58 27.83
CA ASN A 277 -5.67 19.97 27.66
C ASN A 277 -6.44 20.70 26.54
N ASP A 278 -7.64 20.21 26.19
CA ASP A 278 -8.53 20.76 25.14
C ASP A 278 -7.88 20.92 23.75
N LYS A 279 -7.02 19.97 23.37
CA LYS A 279 -6.27 19.95 22.10
C LYS A 279 -6.66 18.79 21.20
N ALA A 280 -6.63 19.01 19.90
CA ALA A 280 -6.84 18.00 18.87
C ALA A 280 -6.25 18.46 17.54
N ASP A 281 -5.75 17.51 16.74
CA ASP A 281 -5.30 17.87 15.40
C ASP A 281 -6.51 18.25 14.55
N LYS A 282 -6.32 19.28 13.71
CA LYS A 282 -7.39 19.87 12.91
C LYS A 282 -7.21 19.56 11.43
N ILE A 283 -8.23 19.01 10.80
CA ILE A 283 -8.35 18.92 9.35
C ILE A 283 -9.10 20.16 8.85
N VAL A 284 -8.52 20.90 7.92
CA VAL A 284 -9.18 22.03 7.24
C VAL A 284 -9.39 21.63 5.78
N LEU A 285 -10.64 21.71 5.32
CA LEU A 285 -11.00 21.36 3.94
C LEU A 285 -11.53 22.62 3.24
N ASN A 286 -11.01 22.88 2.03
CA ASN A 286 -11.45 23.97 1.18
C ASN A 286 -11.76 23.41 -0.23
N GLY A 287 -13.03 23.41 -0.62
CA GLY A 287 -13.55 22.77 -1.84
C GLY A 287 -13.54 23.64 -3.10
N ILE A 288 -12.74 24.70 -3.15
CA ILE A 288 -12.86 25.73 -4.19
C ILE A 288 -12.43 25.22 -5.57
N LEU A 289 -13.38 25.27 -6.51
CA LEU A 289 -13.19 25.90 -7.83
C LEU A 289 -14.53 26.20 -8.52
N ASN A 290 -15.62 25.53 -8.10
CA ASN A 290 -16.99 25.96 -8.36
C ASN A 290 -17.62 26.56 -7.08
N PRO A 291 -18.38 27.69 -7.15
CA PRO A 291 -19.04 28.31 -6.00
C PRO A 291 -20.27 27.54 -5.48
N THR A 292 -20.61 26.42 -6.11
CA THR A 292 -21.69 25.52 -5.72
C THR A 292 -21.09 24.14 -5.47
N PRO A 293 -21.10 23.62 -4.23
CA PRO A 293 -20.72 22.23 -3.97
C PRO A 293 -21.68 21.31 -4.74
N THR A 294 -21.16 20.56 -5.71
CA THR A 294 -21.96 19.63 -6.53
C THR A 294 -22.24 18.31 -5.82
N THR A 295 -21.51 18.03 -4.74
CA THR A 295 -21.59 16.80 -3.93
C THR A 295 -21.36 17.14 -2.46
N ASN A 296 -22.02 16.38 -1.57
CA ASN A 296 -21.78 16.42 -0.13
C ASN A 296 -20.93 15.21 0.24
N ASN A 297 -19.77 15.44 0.84
CA ASN A 297 -18.85 14.36 1.16
C ASN A 297 -19.18 13.71 2.51
N LYS A 298 -18.76 12.45 2.63
CA LYS A 298 -18.82 11.68 3.87
C LYS A 298 -17.41 11.29 4.28
N TYR A 299 -16.96 11.79 5.41
CA TYR A 299 -15.67 11.45 5.99
C TYR A 299 -15.84 10.58 7.23
N LYS A 300 -14.77 9.89 7.60
CA LYS A 300 -14.68 9.09 8.83
C LYS A 300 -13.62 9.69 9.74
N LEU A 301 -13.84 9.68 11.05
CA LEU A 301 -12.85 10.12 12.03
C LEU A 301 -12.37 8.96 12.91
N GLN A 302 -11.06 8.83 13.02
CA GLN A 302 -10.39 7.98 14.01
C GLN A 302 -9.46 8.84 14.88
N VAL A 303 -9.32 8.51 16.15
CA VAL A 303 -8.26 9.02 17.02
C VAL A 303 -7.17 7.95 17.14
N GLY A 304 -6.02 8.21 16.54
CA GLY A 304 -4.88 7.30 16.54
C GLY A 304 -4.05 7.35 17.82
N PHE A 305 -4.08 8.48 18.53
CA PHE A 305 -3.33 8.69 19.77
C PHE A 305 -3.99 9.75 20.65
N ASP A 306 -4.03 9.52 21.95
CA ASP A 306 -4.17 10.57 22.96
C ASP A 306 -3.26 10.19 24.16
N PRO A 307 -2.56 11.14 24.80
CA PRO A 307 -1.73 10.86 25.98
C PRO A 307 -2.42 10.02 27.06
N LYS A 308 -3.74 10.17 27.25
CA LYS A 308 -4.51 9.38 28.23
C LYS A 308 -4.75 7.93 27.81
N MET A 309 -4.61 7.56 26.53
CA MET A 309 -4.57 6.14 26.10
C MET A 309 -3.31 5.40 26.60
N ASN A 310 -2.33 6.13 27.12
CA ASN A 310 -1.11 5.58 27.69
C ASN A 310 -0.81 6.07 29.11
N ASP A 311 -1.86 6.45 29.86
CA ASP A 311 -1.73 6.80 31.27
C ASP A 311 -1.21 5.59 32.07
N ALA A 312 -0.10 5.76 32.78
CA ALA A 312 0.52 4.70 33.57
C ALA A 312 -0.16 4.50 34.94
N ALA A 313 -0.88 5.52 35.44
CA ALA A 313 -1.57 5.46 36.72
C ALA A 313 -2.87 4.65 36.63
N ASP A 314 -3.62 4.81 35.53
CA ASP A 314 -4.81 4.00 35.26
C ASP A 314 -4.46 2.90 34.25
N LYS A 315 -4.25 1.68 34.78
CA LYS A 315 -3.91 0.49 33.97
C LYS A 315 -5.09 -0.06 33.15
N THR A 316 -6.30 0.46 33.35
CA THR A 316 -7.43 0.26 32.46
C THR A 316 -7.50 1.33 31.37
N ASN A 317 -6.71 2.43 31.49
CA ASN A 317 -7.08 3.69 30.86
C ASN A 317 -7.00 3.63 29.35
N TYR A 318 -8.13 4.05 28.81
CA TYR A 318 -8.19 4.71 27.54
C TYR A 318 -9.48 5.57 27.41
N VAL A 319 -10.17 5.94 28.51
CA VAL A 319 -11.43 6.70 28.47
C VAL A 319 -11.19 8.19 28.73
N ILE A 320 -11.62 9.06 27.81
CA ILE A 320 -11.09 10.43 27.71
C ILE A 320 -12.18 11.44 27.34
N ALA A 321 -12.17 12.63 27.94
CA ALA A 321 -13.07 13.74 27.62
C ALA A 321 -12.36 15.11 27.79
N PRO A 322 -12.78 16.15 27.05
CA PRO A 322 -12.27 17.51 27.18
C PRO A 322 -12.86 18.25 28.39
N THR A 323 -12.20 19.34 28.80
CA THR A 323 -12.70 20.25 29.85
C THR A 323 -13.61 21.33 29.26
N THR A 324 -13.38 21.69 28.00
CA THR A 324 -14.18 22.69 27.29
C THR A 324 -15.56 22.16 26.90
N ALA A 325 -16.60 22.85 27.36
CA ALA A 325 -17.99 22.58 27.00
C ALA A 325 -18.22 22.72 25.49
N GLY A 326 -18.80 21.70 24.86
CA GLY A 326 -19.03 21.63 23.41
C GLY A 326 -17.94 20.88 22.62
N GLY A 327 -16.80 20.56 23.25
CA GLY A 327 -15.75 19.73 22.65
C GLY A 327 -14.78 20.46 21.73
N VAL A 328 -13.68 19.77 21.43
CA VAL A 328 -12.50 20.31 20.71
C VAL A 328 -12.70 20.16 19.20
N PRO A 329 -12.50 21.22 18.39
CA PRO A 329 -12.68 21.16 16.94
C PRO A 329 -11.60 20.30 16.28
N VAL A 330 -12.01 19.42 15.36
CA VAL A 330 -11.16 18.44 14.67
C VAL A 330 -11.28 18.47 13.15
N LEU A 331 -12.40 18.94 12.61
CA LEU A 331 -12.59 19.12 11.17
C LEU A 331 -13.35 20.43 10.91
N ASP A 332 -12.96 21.11 9.85
CA ASP A 332 -13.45 22.42 9.44
C ASP A 332 -13.52 22.50 7.91
N SER A 333 -14.71 22.29 7.32
CA SER A 333 -14.94 22.28 5.86
C SER A 333 -15.74 23.51 5.42
N ASP A 334 -15.42 24.10 4.26
CA ASP A 334 -16.26 25.12 3.64
C ASP A 334 -17.57 24.57 3.07
N ASN A 335 -17.61 23.27 2.73
CA ASN A 335 -18.85 22.63 2.34
C ASN A 335 -19.72 22.27 3.56
N THR A 336 -20.70 23.11 3.87
CA THR A 336 -21.66 22.89 4.98
C THR A 336 -22.48 21.60 4.86
N GLY A 337 -22.59 21.03 3.65
CA GLY A 337 -23.25 19.75 3.40
C GLY A 337 -22.43 18.51 3.77
N ASP A 338 -21.12 18.67 4.03
CA ASP A 338 -20.25 17.55 4.43
C ASP A 338 -20.69 16.96 5.78
N THR A 339 -20.39 15.67 5.99
CA THR A 339 -20.71 14.92 7.21
C THR A 339 -19.54 14.07 7.66
N VAL A 340 -19.39 13.88 8.99
CA VAL A 340 -18.33 13.07 9.57
C VAL A 340 -18.92 12.00 10.49
N GLU A 341 -18.62 10.72 10.22
CA GLU A 341 -18.96 9.61 11.11
C GLU A 341 -17.76 9.17 11.97
N ALA A 342 -18.03 8.76 13.21
CA ALA A 342 -17.06 8.11 14.10
C ALA A 342 -17.61 6.77 14.58
N SER A 343 -17.51 5.76 13.70
CA SER A 343 -17.81 4.38 14.04
C SER A 343 -16.82 3.85 15.09
N GLU A 344 -17.24 2.84 15.85
CA GLU A 344 -16.33 2.10 16.74
C GLU A 344 -15.33 1.29 15.89
N TYR A 345 -14.04 1.34 16.24
CA TYR A 345 -12.99 0.58 15.57
C TYR A 345 -12.07 -0.11 16.57
N THR A 346 -11.45 -1.21 16.15
CA THR A 346 -10.46 -1.93 16.94
C THR A 346 -9.08 -1.34 16.72
N ALA A 347 -8.39 -0.98 17.79
CA ALA A 347 -6.99 -0.58 17.83
C ALA A 347 -6.17 -1.61 18.63
N LYS A 348 -4.84 -1.54 18.52
CA LYS A 348 -3.91 -2.51 19.14
C LYS A 348 -2.85 -1.80 19.98
N LYS A 349 -2.58 -2.30 21.18
CA LYS A 349 -1.53 -1.80 22.08
C LYS A 349 -0.50 -2.90 22.34
N ALA A 350 0.78 -2.57 22.26
CA ALA A 350 1.84 -3.45 22.73
C ALA A 350 1.82 -3.49 24.27
N VAL A 351 1.75 -4.69 24.86
CA VAL A 351 1.61 -4.90 26.31
C VAL A 351 2.91 -5.40 26.95
N ALA A 352 3.79 -6.04 26.18
CA ALA A 352 5.12 -6.44 26.63
C ALA A 352 6.14 -6.44 25.46
N ALA A 353 7.42 -6.28 25.79
CA ALA A 353 8.52 -6.45 24.85
C ALA A 353 8.65 -7.93 24.44
N GLY A 354 8.02 -8.30 23.32
CA GLY A 354 7.93 -9.69 22.85
C GLY A 354 6.68 -10.02 22.03
N LEU A 355 6.13 -9.05 21.29
CA LEU A 355 4.97 -9.21 20.40
C LEU A 355 3.59 -9.47 21.04
N LEU A 356 3.46 -9.39 22.37
CA LEU A 356 2.14 -9.42 23.04
C LEU A 356 1.36 -8.14 22.74
N THR A 357 0.43 -8.19 21.79
CA THR A 357 -0.53 -7.14 21.50
C THR A 357 -1.88 -7.42 22.17
N LYS A 358 -2.53 -6.38 22.68
CA LYS A 358 -3.93 -6.43 23.12
C LYS A 358 -4.78 -5.54 22.21
N ASP A 359 -5.87 -6.12 21.73
CA ASP A 359 -6.89 -5.43 20.94
C ASP A 359 -7.87 -4.70 21.89
N PHE A 360 -8.31 -3.51 21.50
CA PHE A 360 -9.24 -2.68 22.27
C PHE A 360 -10.12 -1.85 21.34
N LYS A 361 -11.32 -1.47 21.77
CA LYS A 361 -12.33 -0.78 20.96
C LYS A 361 -12.35 0.71 21.27
N VAL A 362 -12.14 1.55 20.27
CA VAL A 362 -12.18 3.00 20.38
C VAL A 362 -13.42 3.56 19.69
N LYS A 363 -14.13 4.46 20.37
CA LYS A 363 -15.29 5.17 19.83
C LYS A 363 -15.27 6.66 20.19
N PRO A 364 -14.83 7.54 19.27
CA PRO A 364 -15.02 8.97 19.40
C PRO A 364 -16.52 9.32 19.39
N THR A 365 -16.90 10.37 20.11
CA THR A 365 -18.25 10.95 20.06
C THR A 365 -18.15 12.36 19.49
N LEU A 366 -18.88 12.61 18.40
CA LEU A 366 -18.83 13.86 17.65
C LEU A 366 -20.05 14.75 17.95
N VAL A 367 -19.84 16.05 17.84
CA VAL A 367 -20.90 17.04 17.65
C VAL A 367 -20.56 17.83 16.39
N GLU A 368 -21.55 18.04 15.54
CA GLU A 368 -21.44 18.84 14.32
C GLU A 368 -22.16 20.17 14.49
N ALA A 369 -21.57 21.25 13.99
CA ALA A 369 -22.14 22.59 13.98
C ALA A 369 -21.83 23.29 12.65
N THR A 370 -22.60 24.34 12.34
CA THR A 370 -22.26 25.29 11.28
C THR A 370 -21.83 26.59 11.93
N GLU A 371 -20.55 26.91 11.86
CA GLU A 371 -19.94 28.10 12.47
C GLU A 371 -19.41 28.99 11.34
N SER A 372 -19.80 30.27 11.30
CA SER A 372 -19.37 31.25 10.27
C SER A 372 -19.53 30.77 8.81
N GLY A 373 -20.56 29.97 8.52
CA GLY A 373 -20.81 29.41 7.20
C GLY A 373 -19.94 28.20 6.81
N ARG A 374 -19.18 27.64 7.76
CA ARG A 374 -18.35 26.43 7.59
C ARG A 374 -18.87 25.29 8.47
N LYS A 375 -18.68 24.05 8.01
CA LYS A 375 -18.95 22.82 8.78
C LYS A 375 -17.85 22.63 9.80
N VAL A 376 -18.17 22.72 11.08
CA VAL A 376 -17.23 22.43 12.18
C VAL A 376 -17.66 21.15 12.87
N VAL A 377 -16.71 20.23 13.06
CA VAL A 377 -16.92 18.99 13.81
C VAL A 377 -16.01 18.98 15.02
N ARG A 378 -16.58 18.60 16.17
CA ARG A 378 -15.92 18.63 17.49
C ARG A 378 -15.95 17.25 18.13
N VAL A 379 -14.84 16.82 18.73
CA VAL A 379 -14.79 15.62 19.59
C VAL A 379 -15.19 16.03 21.01
N THR A 380 -16.21 15.36 21.55
CA THR A 380 -16.75 15.63 22.90
C THR A 380 -16.35 14.57 23.92
N LYS A 381 -15.94 13.38 23.48
CA LYS A 381 -15.30 12.33 24.29
C LYS A 381 -14.77 11.22 23.39
N ILE A 382 -13.88 10.41 23.94
CA ILE A 382 -13.42 9.15 23.37
C ILE A 382 -13.74 8.06 24.40
N THR A 383 -14.66 7.17 24.06
CA THR A 383 -14.92 5.98 24.87
C THR A 383 -13.98 4.88 24.40
N ILE A 384 -13.29 4.21 25.32
CA ILE A 384 -12.47 3.05 24.98
C ILE A 384 -12.79 1.89 25.92
N SER A 385 -12.91 0.69 25.35
CA SER A 385 -13.30 -0.54 26.03
C SER A 385 -12.44 -1.73 25.60
N ASP A 386 -12.40 -2.77 26.43
CA ASP A 386 -11.73 -4.02 26.10
C ASP A 386 -12.48 -4.78 24.98
N THR A 387 -11.76 -5.58 24.18
CA THR A 387 -12.39 -6.53 23.24
C THR A 387 -12.88 -7.82 23.92
N ALA A 388 -12.54 -8.02 25.20
CA ALA A 388 -12.90 -9.22 25.95
C ALA A 388 -14.40 -9.56 25.85
N PRO A 389 -14.77 -10.85 25.69
CA PRO A 389 -16.17 -11.25 25.73
C PRO A 389 -16.74 -10.96 27.13
N THR A 390 -18.01 -10.59 27.18
CA THR A 390 -18.77 -10.61 28.42
C THR A 390 -18.60 -11.98 29.09
N PRO A 391 -18.36 -12.04 30.42
CA PRO A 391 -18.34 -13.32 31.12
C PRO A 391 -19.62 -14.07 30.79
N GLN A 392 -19.52 -15.31 30.31
CA GLN A 392 -20.70 -16.16 30.15
C GLN A 392 -21.40 -16.21 31.51
N PRO A 393 -22.74 -16.08 31.56
CA PRO A 393 -23.48 -16.32 32.80
C PRO A 393 -23.03 -17.66 33.37
N GLN A 394 -22.72 -17.70 34.68
CA GLN A 394 -22.39 -18.97 35.33
C GLN A 394 -23.49 -19.98 34.97
N PRO A 395 -23.13 -21.22 34.59
CA PRO A 395 -24.12 -22.24 34.27
C PRO A 395 -25.14 -22.31 35.41
N GLN A 396 -26.42 -22.13 35.09
CA GLN A 396 -27.47 -22.28 36.09
C GLN A 396 -27.31 -23.66 36.76
N PRO A 397 -27.49 -23.78 38.09
CA PRO A 397 -27.41 -25.06 38.77
C PRO A 397 -28.28 -26.08 38.04
N GLN A 398 -27.70 -27.22 37.66
CA GLN A 398 -28.45 -28.25 36.96
C GLN A 398 -29.69 -28.65 37.78
N PRO A 399 -30.87 -28.80 37.16
CA PRO A 399 -32.04 -29.30 37.86
C PRO A 399 -31.73 -30.62 38.56
N GLN A 400 -32.16 -30.77 39.81
CA GLN A 400 -32.00 -32.03 40.51
C GLN A 400 -32.62 -33.18 39.70
N PRO A 401 -31.98 -34.36 39.62
CA PRO A 401 -32.53 -35.49 38.88
C PRO A 401 -33.93 -35.85 39.39
N GLN A 402 -34.91 -35.93 38.49
CA GLN A 402 -36.22 -36.47 38.83
C GLN A 402 -36.08 -37.96 39.24
N PRO A 403 -36.91 -38.44 40.19
CA PRO A 403 -36.91 -39.85 40.57
C PRO A 403 -37.16 -40.76 39.36
N GLN A 404 -36.39 -41.85 39.23
CA GLN A 404 -36.58 -42.82 38.15
C GLN A 404 -37.97 -43.49 38.24
N PRO A 405 -38.67 -43.68 37.12
CA PRO A 405 -39.88 -44.51 37.08
C PRO A 405 -39.59 -45.95 37.49
N GLN A 406 -40.52 -46.59 38.20
CA GLN A 406 -40.40 -48.01 38.55
C GLN A 406 -40.41 -48.89 37.29
N PRO A 407 -39.65 -49.99 37.23
CA PRO A 407 -39.65 -50.90 36.08
C PRO A 407 -41.01 -51.57 35.87
N GLN A 408 -41.52 -51.54 34.63
CA GLN A 408 -42.66 -52.37 34.24
C GLN A 408 -42.25 -53.84 34.04
N PRO A 409 -43.19 -54.80 34.16
CA PRO A 409 -42.89 -56.24 34.07
C PRO A 409 -42.33 -56.65 32.70
N GLN A 410 -41.40 -57.61 32.70
CA GLN A 410 -40.77 -58.15 31.49
C GLN A 410 -41.77 -58.88 30.57
N PRO A 411 -41.84 -58.54 29.27
CA PRO A 411 -42.49 -59.38 28.27
C PRO A 411 -41.67 -60.67 28.02
N GLN A 412 -42.37 -61.76 27.69
CA GLN A 412 -41.75 -63.06 27.41
C GLN A 412 -40.92 -63.08 26.11
N PRO A 413 -39.95 -64.01 25.95
CA PRO A 413 -39.06 -64.03 24.80
C PRO A 413 -39.80 -64.36 23.49
N GLN A 414 -39.63 -63.53 22.47
CA GLN A 414 -39.99 -63.89 21.08
C GLN A 414 -38.83 -64.63 20.38
N PRO A 415 -39.11 -65.40 19.31
CA PRO A 415 -38.15 -66.36 18.74
C PRO A 415 -36.94 -65.72 18.08
N GLN A 416 -35.81 -66.43 18.09
CA GLN A 416 -34.57 -66.02 17.42
C GLN A 416 -34.77 -65.86 15.90
N PRO A 417 -34.42 -64.70 15.30
CA PRO A 417 -34.24 -64.59 13.86
C PRO A 417 -33.04 -65.41 13.38
N GLN A 418 -33.16 -66.01 12.20
CA GLN A 418 -32.10 -66.82 11.59
C GLN A 418 -30.85 -65.98 11.23
N PRO A 419 -29.65 -66.58 11.16
CA PRO A 419 -28.44 -65.89 10.75
C PRO A 419 -28.57 -65.28 9.35
N GLN A 420 -28.22 -64.00 9.20
CA GLN A 420 -28.10 -63.38 7.87
C GLN A 420 -26.91 -63.98 7.10
N PRO A 421 -26.97 -64.04 5.75
CA PRO A 421 -25.89 -64.58 4.93
C PRO A 421 -24.56 -63.82 5.10
N GLN A 422 -23.45 -64.55 5.02
CA GLN A 422 -22.11 -63.95 5.01
C GLN A 422 -21.93 -63.00 3.79
N PRO A 423 -21.29 -61.84 3.95
CA PRO A 423 -20.91 -60.98 2.83
C PRO A 423 -20.01 -61.73 1.84
N GLN A 424 -20.29 -61.60 0.54
CA GLN A 424 -19.43 -62.14 -0.51
C GLN A 424 -18.07 -61.43 -0.52
N PRO A 425 -16.97 -62.14 -0.89
CA PRO A 425 -15.65 -61.53 -0.99
C PRO A 425 -15.62 -60.38 -2.00
N GLN A 426 -14.99 -59.26 -1.64
CA GLN A 426 -14.70 -58.19 -2.60
C GLN A 426 -13.73 -58.69 -3.68
N PRO A 427 -13.88 -58.26 -4.96
CA PRO A 427 -12.93 -58.58 -6.00
C PRO A 427 -11.52 -58.08 -5.68
N GLN A 428 -10.50 -58.91 -5.93
CA GLN A 428 -9.10 -58.49 -5.81
C GLN A 428 -8.80 -57.36 -6.84
N PRO A 429 -8.05 -56.32 -6.46
CA PRO A 429 -7.56 -55.32 -7.41
C PRO A 429 -6.70 -55.99 -8.50
N GLN A 430 -6.96 -55.69 -9.77
CA GLN A 430 -6.07 -56.11 -10.85
C GLN A 430 -4.69 -55.46 -10.71
N PRO A 431 -3.58 -56.16 -11.05
CA PRO A 431 -2.25 -55.56 -11.05
C PRO A 431 -2.18 -54.37 -12.00
N GLN A 432 -1.59 -53.26 -11.55
CA GLN A 432 -1.27 -52.14 -12.44
C GLN A 432 -0.23 -52.58 -13.49
N PRO A 433 -0.33 -52.11 -14.75
CA PRO A 433 0.69 -52.35 -15.75
C PRO A 433 2.06 -51.82 -15.29
N GLN A 434 3.13 -52.59 -15.54
CA GLN A 434 4.49 -52.12 -15.30
C GLN A 434 4.82 -50.92 -16.23
N PRO A 435 5.55 -49.90 -15.74
CA PRO A 435 6.02 -48.81 -16.59
C PRO A 435 6.91 -49.35 -17.73
N GLN A 436 6.67 -48.89 -18.96
CA GLN A 436 7.59 -49.17 -20.07
C GLN A 436 8.97 -48.53 -19.81
N PRO A 437 10.08 -49.18 -20.19
CA PRO A 437 11.40 -48.56 -20.10
C PRO A 437 11.48 -47.28 -20.94
N GLN A 438 12.06 -46.22 -20.38
CA GLN A 438 12.36 -45.01 -21.16
C GLN A 438 13.41 -45.32 -22.24
N PRO A 439 13.32 -44.67 -23.43
CA PRO A 439 14.36 -44.78 -24.45
C PRO A 439 15.73 -44.34 -23.92
N GLN A 440 16.78 -45.08 -24.24
CA GLN A 440 18.15 -44.65 -23.95
C GLN A 440 18.51 -43.40 -24.76
N PRO A 441 19.29 -42.45 -24.19
CA PRO A 441 19.79 -41.30 -24.94
C PRO A 441 20.69 -41.76 -26.11
N GLN A 442 20.49 -41.17 -27.29
CA GLN A 442 21.42 -41.38 -28.41
C GLN A 442 22.79 -40.73 -28.10
N PRO A 443 23.91 -41.35 -28.52
CA PRO A 443 25.23 -40.73 -28.40
C PRO A 443 25.31 -39.41 -29.17
N GLN A 444 25.93 -38.39 -28.58
CA GLN A 444 26.25 -37.15 -29.29
C GLN A 444 27.29 -37.40 -30.39
N PRO A 445 27.21 -36.71 -31.55
CA PRO A 445 28.25 -36.78 -32.58
C PRO A 445 29.61 -36.32 -32.05
N GLN A 446 30.68 -37.04 -32.40
CA GLN A 446 32.04 -36.58 -32.09
C GLN A 446 32.41 -35.33 -32.92
N PRO A 447 33.22 -34.40 -32.37
CA PRO A 447 33.73 -33.26 -33.13
C PRO A 447 34.59 -33.72 -34.32
N GLN A 448 34.40 -33.07 -35.48
CA GLN A 448 35.28 -33.29 -36.63
C GLN A 448 36.71 -32.76 -36.36
N PRO A 449 37.76 -33.42 -36.88
CA PRO A 449 39.13 -32.90 -36.77
C PRO A 449 39.29 -31.55 -37.50
N GLN A 450 40.07 -30.64 -36.93
CA GLN A 450 40.46 -29.40 -37.61
C GLN A 450 41.41 -29.69 -38.78
N PRO A 451 41.35 -28.90 -39.88
CA PRO A 451 42.30 -29.02 -40.98
C PRO A 451 43.74 -28.72 -40.53
N GLN A 452 44.70 -29.50 -41.03
CA GLN A 452 46.13 -29.23 -40.79
C GLN A 452 46.60 -27.97 -41.55
N PRO A 453 47.57 -27.20 -41.01
CA PRO A 453 48.18 -26.08 -41.73
C PRO A 453 48.92 -26.55 -42.99
N GLN A 454 48.81 -25.77 -44.08
CA GLN A 454 49.60 -26.02 -45.30
C GLN A 454 51.09 -25.66 -45.07
N PRO A 455 52.05 -26.39 -45.68
CA PRO A 455 53.46 -26.02 -45.63
C PRO A 455 53.75 -24.69 -46.33
N GLN A 456 54.64 -23.88 -45.74
CA GLN A 456 55.16 -22.68 -46.41
C GLN A 456 56.09 -23.03 -47.58
N PRO A 457 56.12 -22.25 -48.67
CA PRO A 457 57.11 -22.43 -49.74
C PRO A 457 58.53 -22.17 -49.24
N GLN A 458 59.49 -23.02 -49.63
CA GLN A 458 60.92 -22.75 -49.43
C GLN A 458 61.41 -21.68 -50.42
N PRO A 459 62.37 -20.82 -50.04
CA PRO A 459 63.04 -19.92 -50.96
C PRO A 459 64.02 -20.69 -51.86
N GLN A 460 64.03 -20.38 -53.16
CA GLN A 460 65.07 -20.83 -54.08
C GLN A 460 66.28 -19.87 -54.04
N PRO A 461 67.50 -20.36 -54.33
CA PRO A 461 68.73 -19.57 -54.40
C PRO A 461 68.81 -18.68 -55.65
#